data_AF-A0A4Q3TT02-F1
#
_entry.id   AF-A0A4Q3TT02-F1
#
_cell.length_a   1.000
_cell.length_b   1.000
_cell.length_c   1.000
_cell.angle_alpha   90.00
_cell.angle_beta   90.00
_cell.angle_gamma   90.00
#
_symmetry.space_group_name_H-M   'P 1'
#
loop_
_entity.id
_entity.type
_entity.pdbx_description
1 polymer ?
#
loop_
_entity_poly.entity_id
_entity_poly.type
_entity_poly.pdbx_seq_one_letter_code
_entity_poly.pdbx_strand_id
1 'polypeptide(L)'
;MITSDPQEFGGDWTRKKLDIFGGYLKSYRNIFDNGKAKWYRTIYVDAFAGSGACVPNGTPEDAEMADSAQAILDGSTRIALEHTPGFNEYLFIELNKKNAASLERLKDEYPHHNVRVVRGDANKALRDFCASVEWKRNRAVVFLDPFGMQVEWEVIEMLGATKGVDLWYLFPIGTMNRMLPRSGPPGPEWGDTLT
;
A
#
# COMPACT_ATOMS: atom_id res chain seq x y z
N MET A 1 15.21 41.77 14.25
CA MET A 1 14.06 41.12 13.58
C MET A 1 14.55 39.79 13.07
N ILE A 2 14.09 38.70 13.66
CA ILE A 2 14.41 37.34 13.19
C ILE A 2 13.31 36.99 12.19
N THR A 3 13.65 36.90 10.92
CA THR A 3 12.77 36.37 9.88
C THR A 3 12.73 34.86 10.06
N SER A 4 11.61 34.36 10.57
CA SER A 4 11.29 32.93 10.58
C SER A 4 10.91 32.52 9.16
N ASP A 5 11.76 31.71 8.52
CA ASP A 5 11.40 31.02 7.29
C ASP A 5 10.20 30.09 7.56
N PRO A 6 9.18 30.05 6.67
CA PRO A 6 8.10 29.09 6.80
C PRO A 6 8.65 27.69 6.55
N GLN A 7 8.49 26.83 7.55
CA GLN A 7 8.84 25.43 7.47
C GLN A 7 7.79 24.71 6.60
N GLU A 8 8.07 24.57 5.30
CA GLU A 8 7.29 23.73 4.36
C GLU A 8 7.48 22.25 4.73
N PHE A 9 6.62 21.71 5.60
CA PHE A 9 6.53 20.28 5.89
C PHE A 9 5.17 19.77 5.43
N GLY A 10 5.12 18.99 4.34
CA GLY A 10 3.91 18.22 4.00
C GLY A 10 3.71 17.84 2.53
N GLY A 11 4.08 18.70 1.58
CA GLY A 11 3.73 18.50 0.15
C GLY A 11 4.73 17.68 -0.67
N ASP A 12 6.01 18.09 -0.67
CA ASP A 12 7.03 17.55 -1.57
C ASP A 12 7.38 16.08 -1.31
N TRP A 13 7.34 15.67 -0.05
CA TRP A 13 7.71 14.33 0.37
C TRP A 13 6.67 13.29 -0.08
N THR A 14 5.38 13.63 0.04
CA THR A 14 4.24 12.79 -0.37
C THR A 14 4.29 12.52 -1.86
N ARG A 15 4.47 13.58 -2.66
CA ARG A 15 4.58 13.48 -4.11
C ARG A 15 5.79 12.64 -4.54
N LYS A 16 6.94 12.88 -3.92
CA LYS A 16 8.16 12.12 -4.19
C LYS A 16 8.01 10.62 -3.89
N LYS A 17 7.31 10.25 -2.82
CA LYS A 17 7.02 8.84 -2.52
C LYS A 17 6.13 8.20 -3.59
N LEU A 18 5.07 8.88 -4.00
CA LEU A 18 4.16 8.38 -5.03
C LEU A 18 4.87 8.27 -6.40
N ASP A 19 5.75 9.21 -6.73
CA ASP A 19 6.57 9.15 -7.95
C ASP A 19 7.54 7.95 -7.91
N ILE A 20 8.20 7.73 -6.77
CA ILE A 20 9.10 6.58 -6.57
C ILE A 20 8.31 5.26 -6.70
N PHE A 21 7.15 5.18 -6.05
CA PHE A 21 6.29 4.00 -6.09
C PHE A 21 5.78 3.72 -7.52
N GLY A 22 5.25 4.73 -8.21
CA GLY A 22 4.81 4.61 -9.60
C GLY A 22 5.96 4.24 -10.55
N GLY A 23 7.15 4.79 -10.34
CA GLY A 23 8.37 4.43 -11.08
C GLY A 23 8.78 2.97 -10.87
N TYR A 24 8.62 2.45 -9.65
CA TYR A 24 8.82 1.04 -9.34
C TYR A 24 7.82 0.15 -10.07
N LEU A 25 6.51 0.43 -9.93
CA LEU A 25 5.46 -0.36 -10.59
C LEU A 25 5.69 -0.44 -12.10
N LYS A 26 6.15 0.68 -12.70
CA LYS A 26 6.57 0.72 -14.11
C LYS A 26 7.69 -0.22 -14.44
N SER A 27 8.76 -0.14 -13.66
CA SER A 27 9.95 -0.96 -13.88
C SER A 27 9.62 -2.44 -13.69
N TYR A 28 8.84 -2.77 -12.65
CA TYR A 28 8.34 -4.11 -12.39
C TYR A 28 7.53 -4.64 -13.57
N ARG A 29 6.52 -3.90 -14.03
CA ARG A 29 5.66 -4.34 -15.15
C ARG A 29 6.42 -4.48 -16.46
N ASN A 30 7.39 -3.62 -16.74
CA ASN A 30 8.25 -3.73 -17.92
C ASN A 30 9.08 -5.02 -17.97
N ILE A 31 9.45 -5.59 -16.82
CA ILE A 31 10.15 -6.89 -16.75
C ILE A 31 9.21 -7.98 -17.29
N PHE A 32 7.97 -8.01 -16.83
CA PHE A 32 6.99 -9.03 -17.19
C PHE A 32 6.40 -8.85 -18.59
N ASP A 33 6.53 -7.66 -19.17
CA ASP A 33 6.15 -7.38 -20.55
C ASP A 33 7.23 -7.72 -21.57
N ASN A 34 8.34 -8.33 -21.15
CA ASN A 34 9.46 -8.66 -22.05
C ASN A 34 10.02 -10.08 -21.82
N GLY A 35 10.49 -10.68 -22.92
CA GLY A 35 11.25 -11.92 -22.90
C GLY A 35 10.54 -13.10 -22.22
N LYS A 36 11.32 -13.86 -21.43
CA LYS A 36 10.84 -15.04 -20.72
C LYS A 36 9.95 -14.71 -19.53
N ALA A 37 9.84 -13.47 -19.04
CA ALA A 37 8.98 -13.21 -17.87
C ALA A 37 7.48 -13.12 -18.22
N LYS A 38 7.13 -13.00 -19.51
CA LYS A 38 5.74 -12.94 -20.03
C LYS A 38 4.84 -14.10 -19.66
N TRP A 39 5.40 -15.26 -19.29
CA TRP A 39 4.58 -16.40 -18.88
C TRP A 39 3.98 -16.22 -17.49
N TYR A 40 4.56 -15.34 -16.66
CA TYR A 40 4.01 -15.02 -15.35
C TYR A 40 2.84 -14.05 -15.49
N ARG A 41 1.82 -14.27 -14.67
CA ARG A 41 0.79 -13.27 -14.40
C ARG A 41 1.20 -12.41 -13.21
N THR A 42 0.92 -11.12 -13.28
CA THR A 42 1.25 -10.17 -12.22
C THR A 42 0.01 -9.68 -11.49
N ILE A 43 0.07 -9.65 -10.17
CA ILE A 43 -1.00 -9.21 -9.28
C ILE A 43 -0.51 -7.98 -8.50
N TYR A 44 -1.32 -6.94 -8.43
CA TYR A 44 -1.11 -5.84 -7.49
C TYR A 44 -2.02 -6.04 -6.28
N VAL A 45 -1.46 -5.96 -5.08
CA VAL A 45 -2.22 -6.06 -3.83
C VAL A 45 -1.98 -4.80 -3.01
N ASP A 46 -3.07 -4.15 -2.62
CA ASP A 46 -3.05 -3.07 -1.64
C ASP A 46 -3.78 -3.54 -0.39
N ALA A 47 -3.02 -3.77 0.68
CA ALA A 47 -3.56 -4.35 1.92
C ALA A 47 -4.30 -3.34 2.79
N PHE A 48 -4.08 -2.05 2.54
CA PHE A 48 -4.67 -0.92 3.26
C PHE A 48 -5.16 0.11 2.25
N ALA A 49 -6.05 -0.30 1.36
CA ALA A 49 -6.37 0.42 0.13
C ALA A 49 -7.09 1.78 0.34
N GLY A 50 -7.57 2.06 1.55
CA GLY A 50 -8.24 3.31 1.85
C GLY A 50 -9.52 3.48 1.03
N SER A 51 -9.89 4.74 0.77
CA SER A 51 -11.09 5.05 -0.02
C SER A 51 -10.87 4.98 -1.52
N GLY A 52 -9.61 4.98 -1.97
CA GLY A 52 -9.21 5.05 -3.39
C GLY A 52 -9.53 6.39 -4.06
N ALA A 53 -9.86 7.42 -3.28
CA ALA A 53 -10.16 8.76 -3.76
C ALA A 53 -9.26 9.78 -3.05
N CYS A 54 -8.36 10.42 -3.80
CA CYS A 54 -7.86 11.74 -3.39
C CYS A 54 -9.06 12.69 -3.46
N VAL A 55 -9.68 13.02 -2.33
CA VAL A 55 -10.73 14.05 -2.31
C VAL A 55 -10.03 15.39 -2.64
N PRO A 56 -10.29 16.05 -3.79
CA PRO A 56 -9.71 17.35 -4.10
C PRO A 56 -10.50 18.50 -3.43
N ASN A 57 -11.50 18.17 -2.61
CA ASN A 57 -12.44 19.13 -2.02
C ASN A 57 -12.09 19.54 -0.58
N GLY A 58 -10.90 19.17 -0.09
CA GLY A 58 -10.33 19.83 1.08
C GLY A 58 -9.81 21.20 0.68
N THR A 59 -9.94 22.19 1.55
CA THR A 59 -9.23 23.46 1.36
C THR A 59 -7.71 23.18 1.27
N PRO A 60 -6.88 24.09 0.74
CA PRO A 60 -5.42 23.91 0.77
C PRO A 60 -4.88 23.58 2.18
N GLU A 61 -5.56 24.05 3.23
CA GLU A 61 -5.28 23.72 4.63
C GLU A 61 -5.57 22.26 4.99
N ASP A 62 -6.61 21.63 4.41
CA ASP A 62 -6.92 20.21 4.60
C ASP A 62 -5.91 19.30 3.89
N ALA A 63 -5.28 19.76 2.80
CA ALA A 63 -4.21 19.04 2.11
C ALA A 63 -2.86 19.09 2.87
N GLU A 64 -2.63 20.15 3.65
CA GLU A 64 -1.50 20.24 4.58
C GLU A 64 -1.74 19.43 5.87
N MET A 65 -3.01 19.24 6.27
CA MET A 65 -3.42 18.42 7.41
C MET A 65 -3.69 16.94 7.08
N ALA A 66 -3.93 16.61 5.82
CA ALA A 66 -3.97 15.24 5.35
C ALA A 66 -2.57 14.67 5.54
N ASP A 67 -2.42 13.88 6.60
CA ASP A 67 -1.19 13.15 6.86
C ASP A 67 -0.70 12.56 5.53
N SER A 68 0.56 12.83 5.19
CA SER A 68 1.17 12.38 3.93
C SER A 68 0.87 10.90 3.63
N ALA A 69 0.71 10.07 4.67
CA ALA A 69 0.26 8.69 4.57
C ALA A 69 -1.17 8.55 4.00
N GLN A 70 -2.15 9.34 4.44
CA GLN A 70 -3.53 9.29 3.94
C GLN A 70 -3.63 9.65 2.46
N ALA A 71 -2.90 10.68 2.03
CA ALA A 71 -2.83 11.04 0.61
C ALA A 71 -2.14 9.95 -0.24
N ILE A 72 -1.22 9.18 0.35
CA ILE A 72 -0.58 8.04 -0.30
C ILE A 72 -1.52 6.84 -0.40
N LEU A 73 -2.22 6.50 0.70
CA LEU A 73 -3.23 5.45 0.79
C LEU A 73 -4.31 5.62 -0.28
N ASP A 74 -4.83 6.84 -0.41
CA ASP A 74 -5.91 7.11 -1.37
C ASP A 74 -5.39 7.20 -2.83
N GLY A 75 -4.09 7.46 -3.03
CA GLY A 75 -3.45 7.57 -4.34
C GLY A 75 -2.88 6.25 -4.90
N SER A 76 -2.45 5.32 -4.05
CA SER A 76 -1.75 4.09 -4.45
C SER A 76 -2.60 3.21 -5.39
N THR A 77 -3.89 3.04 -5.08
CA THR A 77 -4.84 2.25 -5.88
C THR A 77 -5.02 2.82 -7.28
N ARG A 78 -5.24 4.14 -7.41
CA ARG A 78 -5.36 4.81 -8.70
C ARG A 78 -4.05 4.80 -9.49
N ILE A 79 -2.92 5.06 -8.84
CA ILE A 79 -1.60 4.97 -9.49
C ILE A 79 -1.37 3.58 -10.08
N ALA A 80 -1.75 2.52 -9.36
CA ALA A 80 -1.61 1.15 -9.86
C ALA A 80 -2.57 0.85 -11.03
N LEU A 81 -3.80 1.38 -11.01
CA LEU A 81 -4.80 1.18 -12.07
C LEU A 81 -4.51 2.00 -13.33
N GLU A 82 -3.97 3.20 -13.20
CA GLU A 82 -3.61 4.07 -14.33
C GLU A 82 -2.26 3.67 -14.95
N HIS A 83 -1.54 2.76 -14.31
CA HIS A 83 -0.24 2.33 -14.77
C HIS A 83 -0.31 1.55 -16.09
N THR A 84 0.56 1.90 -17.05
CA THR A 84 0.72 1.18 -18.32
C THR A 84 2.19 0.76 -18.51
N PRO A 85 2.50 -0.55 -18.64
CA PRO A 85 1.55 -1.66 -18.75
C PRO A 85 0.95 -2.09 -17.40
N GLY A 86 -0.38 -2.21 -17.33
CA GLY A 86 -1.12 -2.55 -16.10
C GLY A 86 -0.91 -3.99 -15.64
N PHE A 87 -1.32 -4.30 -14.41
CA PHE A 87 -1.29 -5.63 -13.84
C PHE A 87 -2.42 -6.51 -14.42
N ASN A 88 -2.28 -7.83 -14.29
CA ASN A 88 -3.34 -8.73 -14.74
C ASN A 88 -4.52 -8.74 -13.77
N GLU A 89 -4.25 -8.55 -12.48
CA GLU A 89 -5.23 -8.63 -11.39
C GLU A 89 -4.87 -7.63 -10.30
N TYR A 90 -5.89 -7.10 -9.64
CA TYR A 90 -5.79 -6.11 -8.57
C TYR A 90 -6.60 -6.59 -7.38
N LEU A 91 -6.00 -6.59 -6.20
CA LEU A 91 -6.64 -6.94 -4.94
C LEU A 91 -6.55 -5.75 -3.98
N PHE A 92 -7.68 -5.16 -3.64
CA PHE A 92 -7.76 -4.07 -2.66
C PHE A 92 -8.42 -4.57 -1.39
N ILE A 93 -7.74 -4.41 -0.25
CA ILE A 93 -8.22 -4.84 1.05
C ILE A 93 -8.50 -3.60 1.91
N GLU A 94 -9.67 -3.56 2.53
CA GLU A 94 -10.08 -2.43 3.36
C GLU A 94 -11.04 -2.88 4.46
N LEU A 95 -10.78 -2.47 5.70
CA LEU A 95 -11.57 -2.87 6.86
C LEU A 95 -12.89 -2.06 6.96
N ASN A 96 -12.81 -0.76 6.69
CA ASN A 96 -13.92 0.18 6.80
C ASN A 96 -14.93 -0.01 5.66
N LYS A 97 -16.20 -0.22 6.05
CA LYS A 97 -17.29 -0.44 5.10
C LYS A 97 -17.47 0.70 4.08
N LYS A 98 -17.30 1.96 4.50
CA LYS A 98 -17.48 3.14 3.61
C LYS A 98 -16.36 3.24 2.59
N ASN A 99 -15.13 2.98 3.01
CA ASN A 99 -13.95 2.99 2.14
C ASN A 99 -14.02 1.82 1.14
N ALA A 100 -14.32 0.61 1.61
CA ALA A 100 -14.55 -0.55 0.74
C ALA A 100 -15.66 -0.30 -0.30
N ALA A 101 -16.77 0.35 0.09
CA ALA A 101 -17.80 0.74 -0.87
C ALA A 101 -17.33 1.80 -1.88
N SER A 102 -16.34 2.61 -1.53
CA SER A 102 -15.72 3.58 -2.44
C SER A 102 -14.78 2.88 -3.42
N LEU A 103 -14.02 1.88 -2.98
CA LEU A 103 -13.22 1.01 -3.86
C LEU A 103 -14.07 0.21 -4.85
N GLU A 104 -15.28 -0.23 -4.45
CA GLU A 104 -16.21 -0.87 -5.40
C GLU A 104 -16.69 0.12 -6.47
N ARG A 105 -16.94 1.39 -6.13
CA ARG A 105 -17.23 2.43 -7.13
C ARG A 105 -16.03 2.71 -8.02
N LEU A 106 -14.83 2.74 -7.44
CA LEU A 106 -13.58 2.89 -8.20
C LEU A 106 -13.43 1.76 -9.22
N LYS A 107 -13.72 0.51 -8.83
CA LYS A 107 -13.72 -0.63 -9.76
C LYS A 107 -14.65 -0.40 -10.96
N ASP A 108 -15.82 0.19 -10.75
CA ASP A 108 -16.75 0.52 -11.85
C ASP A 108 -16.20 1.58 -12.82
N GLU A 109 -15.29 2.46 -12.36
CA GLU A 109 -14.58 3.43 -13.22
C GLU A 109 -13.54 2.76 -14.14
N TYR A 110 -13.05 1.57 -13.77
CA TYR A 110 -12.00 0.83 -14.50
C TYR A 110 -12.49 -0.56 -14.95
N PRO A 111 -13.56 -0.67 -15.77
CA PRO A 111 -14.22 -1.93 -16.09
C PRO A 111 -13.35 -2.93 -16.89
N HIS A 112 -12.24 -2.46 -17.46
CA HIS A 112 -11.28 -3.29 -18.18
C HIS A 112 -10.19 -3.90 -17.28
N HIS A 113 -10.13 -3.49 -16.00
CA HIS A 113 -9.21 -4.05 -15.02
C HIS A 113 -9.90 -5.16 -14.22
N ASN A 114 -9.18 -6.25 -13.95
CA ASN A 114 -9.66 -7.30 -13.06
C ASN A 114 -9.42 -6.91 -11.61
N VAL A 115 -10.35 -6.16 -11.03
CA VAL A 115 -10.29 -5.66 -9.65
C VAL A 115 -11.18 -6.47 -8.71
N ARG A 116 -10.59 -6.95 -7.61
CA ARG A 116 -11.27 -7.58 -6.49
C ARG A 116 -11.11 -6.72 -5.23
N VAL A 117 -12.23 -6.37 -4.60
CA VAL A 117 -12.24 -5.68 -3.31
C VAL A 117 -12.58 -6.69 -2.22
N VAL A 118 -11.79 -6.71 -1.14
CA VAL A 118 -12.02 -7.55 0.03
C VAL A 118 -12.24 -6.63 1.23
N ARG A 119 -13.46 -6.66 1.77
CA ARG A 119 -13.75 -5.98 3.03
C ARG A 119 -13.35 -6.89 4.20
N GLY A 120 -12.30 -6.52 4.93
CA GLY A 120 -11.85 -7.32 6.08
C GLY A 120 -10.51 -6.89 6.65
N ASP A 121 -10.04 -7.68 7.61
CA ASP A 121 -8.71 -7.52 8.20
C ASP A 121 -7.60 -7.85 7.19
N ALA A 122 -6.57 -6.99 7.14
CA ALA A 122 -5.46 -7.11 6.21
C ALA A 122 -4.65 -8.39 6.42
N ASN A 123 -4.33 -8.74 7.67
CA ASN A 123 -3.54 -9.92 7.98
C ASN A 123 -4.25 -11.20 7.55
N LYS A 124 -5.55 -11.31 7.84
CA LYS A 124 -6.37 -12.44 7.38
C LYS A 124 -6.45 -12.49 5.86
N ALA A 125 -6.75 -11.37 5.21
CA ALA A 125 -6.90 -11.33 3.75
C ALA A 125 -5.60 -11.64 3.02
N LEU A 126 -4.44 -11.22 3.54
CA LEU A 126 -3.12 -11.55 2.99
C LEU A 126 -2.78 -13.03 3.16
N ARG A 127 -3.14 -13.66 4.29
CA ARG A 127 -3.02 -15.12 4.49
C ARG A 127 -3.85 -15.89 3.46
N ASP A 128 -5.11 -15.51 3.31
CA ASP A 128 -6.03 -16.11 2.33
C ASP A 128 -5.50 -15.91 0.89
N PHE A 129 -4.99 -14.71 0.59
CA PHE A 129 -4.37 -14.39 -0.71
C PHE A 129 -3.19 -15.32 -1.00
N CYS A 130 -2.22 -15.43 -0.10
CA CYS A 130 -1.03 -16.23 -0.35
C CYS A 130 -1.31 -17.73 -0.45
N ALA A 131 -2.31 -18.23 0.27
CA ALA A 131 -2.78 -19.60 0.14
C ALA A 131 -3.51 -19.87 -1.19
N SER A 132 -4.17 -18.86 -1.75
CA SER A 132 -4.97 -18.97 -2.98
C SER A 132 -4.17 -18.88 -4.28
N VAL A 133 -3.00 -18.22 -4.25
CA VAL A 133 -2.21 -17.94 -5.45
C VAL A 133 -1.29 -19.10 -5.82
N GLU A 134 -1.28 -19.46 -7.10
CA GLU A 134 -0.30 -20.41 -7.64
C GLU A 134 1.03 -19.68 -7.95
N TRP A 135 1.92 -19.64 -6.96
CA TRP A 135 3.20 -18.93 -7.03
C TRP A 135 4.20 -19.44 -8.06
N LYS A 136 4.04 -20.62 -8.67
CA LYS A 136 4.89 -20.97 -9.83
C LYS A 136 4.50 -20.15 -11.05
N ARG A 137 3.24 -19.72 -11.20
CA ARG A 137 2.75 -18.96 -12.38
C ARG A 137 2.48 -17.48 -12.12
N ASN A 138 2.47 -17.06 -10.87
CA ASN A 138 2.08 -15.71 -10.49
C ASN A 138 3.20 -15.01 -9.74
N ARG A 139 3.29 -13.69 -9.93
CA ARG A 139 4.13 -12.78 -9.17
C ARG A 139 3.29 -11.62 -8.67
N ALA A 140 3.59 -11.07 -7.51
CA ALA A 140 2.80 -10.00 -6.94
C ALA A 140 3.67 -8.86 -6.42
N VAL A 141 3.15 -7.64 -6.53
CA VAL A 141 3.60 -6.52 -5.71
C VAL A 141 2.57 -6.35 -4.60
N VAL A 142 3.01 -6.37 -3.35
CA VAL A 142 2.16 -6.15 -2.18
C VAL A 142 2.55 -4.83 -1.56
N PHE A 143 1.60 -3.90 -1.49
CA PHE A 143 1.73 -2.62 -0.82
C PHE A 143 1.11 -2.71 0.58
N LEU A 144 1.93 -2.45 1.59
CA LEU A 144 1.53 -2.35 2.99
C LEU A 144 1.74 -0.92 3.47
N ASP A 145 0.67 -0.28 3.89
CA ASP A 145 0.69 1.03 4.54
C ASP A 145 -0.26 1.03 5.75
N PRO A 146 0.14 0.35 6.84
CA PRO A 146 -0.68 0.28 8.04
C PRO A 146 -0.65 1.61 8.81
N PHE A 147 -1.76 1.91 9.46
CA PHE A 147 -1.76 2.93 10.49
C PHE A 147 -1.22 2.35 11.80
N GLY A 148 0.07 2.57 12.06
CA GLY A 148 0.75 2.01 13.24
C GLY A 148 1.05 0.51 13.08
N MET A 149 0.92 -0.25 14.17
CA MET A 149 1.35 -1.66 14.23
C MET A 149 0.22 -2.64 13.90
N GLN A 150 -0.34 -2.51 12.70
CA GLN A 150 -1.46 -3.38 12.29
C GLN A 150 -1.00 -4.63 11.55
N VAL A 151 0.29 -4.75 11.19
CA VAL A 151 0.82 -5.89 10.43
C VAL A 151 1.55 -6.85 11.36
N GLU A 152 1.07 -8.08 11.38
CA GLU A 152 1.66 -9.18 12.15
C GLU A 152 2.95 -9.68 11.49
N TRP A 153 3.98 -10.00 12.29
CA TRP A 153 5.27 -10.47 11.77
C TRP A 153 5.12 -11.73 10.90
N GLU A 154 4.26 -12.65 11.32
CA GLU A 154 3.93 -13.87 10.58
C GLU A 154 3.45 -13.60 9.15
N VAL A 155 2.74 -12.49 8.91
CA VAL A 155 2.28 -12.12 7.57
C VAL A 155 3.45 -11.77 6.67
N ILE A 156 4.45 -11.06 7.20
CA ILE A 156 5.67 -10.72 6.45
C ILE A 156 6.48 -11.98 6.14
N GLU A 157 6.65 -12.87 7.11
CA GLU A 157 7.32 -14.15 6.91
C GLU A 157 6.63 -14.98 5.83
N MET A 158 5.29 -15.04 5.88
CA MET A 158 4.46 -15.77 4.94
C MET A 158 4.54 -15.18 3.53
N LEU A 159 4.52 -13.85 3.37
CA LEU A 159 4.77 -13.18 2.10
C LEU A 159 6.15 -13.52 1.54
N GLY A 160 7.19 -13.48 2.39
CA GLY A 160 8.56 -13.86 2.02
C GLY A 160 8.69 -15.32 1.60
N ALA A 161 8.00 -16.22 2.28
CA ALA A 161 8.01 -17.66 1.99
C ALA A 161 7.48 -17.99 0.58
N THR A 162 6.61 -17.14 0.01
CA THR A 162 6.10 -17.32 -1.36
C THR A 162 7.21 -17.25 -2.42
N LYS A 163 8.29 -16.50 -2.16
CA LYS A 163 9.36 -16.14 -3.13
C LYS A 163 8.84 -15.53 -4.43
N GLY A 164 7.58 -15.07 -4.44
CA GLY A 164 6.91 -14.51 -5.61
C GLY A 164 6.33 -13.12 -5.37
N VAL A 165 6.52 -12.59 -4.16
CA VAL A 165 6.07 -11.26 -3.73
C VAL A 165 7.26 -10.31 -3.66
N ASP A 166 7.10 -9.15 -4.31
CA ASP A 166 7.85 -7.95 -4.01
C ASP A 166 7.04 -7.11 -3.01
N LEU A 167 7.58 -6.95 -1.81
CA LEU A 167 6.92 -6.23 -0.73
C LEU A 167 7.35 -4.76 -0.71
N TRP A 168 6.38 -3.86 -0.81
CA TRP A 168 6.52 -2.43 -0.55
C TRP A 168 5.84 -2.10 0.77
N TYR A 169 6.63 -1.81 1.79
CA TYR A 169 6.12 -1.48 3.12
C TYR A 169 6.44 -0.03 3.47
N LEU A 170 5.39 0.81 3.58
CA LEU A 170 5.51 2.12 4.20
C LEU A 170 5.58 1.97 5.72
N PHE A 171 6.80 1.80 6.18
CA PHE A 171 7.09 1.48 7.56
C PHE A 171 6.91 2.69 8.51
N PRO A 172 6.02 2.64 9.53
CA PRO A 172 5.60 3.79 10.32
C PRO A 172 6.58 4.15 11.45
N ILE A 173 7.83 4.47 11.10
CA ILE A 173 8.93 4.79 12.05
C ILE A 173 8.54 5.83 13.10
N GLY A 174 7.79 6.86 12.70
CA GLY A 174 7.37 7.94 13.61
C GLY A 174 6.45 7.46 14.73
N THR A 175 5.57 6.50 14.44
CA THR A 175 4.68 5.90 15.43
C THR A 175 5.47 4.97 16.36
N MET A 176 6.35 4.15 15.79
CA MET A 176 7.25 3.27 16.55
C MET A 176 8.09 4.07 17.56
N ASN A 177 8.76 5.15 17.12
CA ASN A 177 9.61 5.97 17.98
C ASN A 177 8.86 6.63 19.14
N ARG A 178 7.55 6.87 19.01
CA ARG A 178 6.71 7.40 20.11
C ARG A 178 6.30 6.31 21.11
N MET A 179 6.32 5.06 20.69
CA MET A 179 5.88 3.90 21.48
C MET A 179 7.06 3.19 22.15
N LEU A 180 8.29 3.39 21.67
CA LEU A 180 9.48 2.80 22.30
C LEU A 180 9.73 3.40 23.70
N PRO A 181 9.98 2.56 24.72
CA PRO A 181 10.35 3.04 26.03
C PRO A 181 11.72 3.72 25.99
N ARG A 182 11.93 4.74 26.84
CA ARG A 182 13.23 5.44 26.94
C ARG A 182 14.37 4.53 27.38
N SER A 183 14.07 3.39 28.00
CA SER A 183 15.04 2.41 28.46
C SER A 183 14.40 1.03 28.54
N GLY A 184 15.15 -0.01 28.16
CA GLY A 184 14.70 -1.41 28.16
C GLY A 184 14.05 -1.83 26.84
N PRO A 185 13.87 -3.14 26.61
CA PRO A 185 13.13 -3.64 25.46
C PRO A 185 11.64 -3.28 25.58
N PRO A 186 10.93 -3.08 24.45
CA PRO A 186 9.47 -2.95 24.46
C PRO A 186 8.81 -4.23 25.01
N GLY A 187 7.54 -4.13 25.42
CA GLY A 187 6.79 -5.28 25.96
C GLY A 187 6.70 -6.44 24.96
N PRO A 188 6.46 -7.68 25.43
CA PRO A 188 6.41 -8.85 24.55
C PRO A 188 5.35 -8.72 23.44
N GLU A 189 4.23 -8.03 23.70
CA GLU A 189 3.18 -7.76 22.72
C GLU A 189 3.65 -6.95 21.49
N TRP A 190 4.77 -6.24 21.61
CA TRP A 190 5.40 -5.49 20.52
C TRP A 190 6.35 -6.35 19.69
N GLY A 191 6.78 -7.50 20.21
CA GLY A 191 7.64 -8.44 19.48
C GLY A 191 6.90 -9.27 18.43
N ASP A 192 5.57 -9.39 18.56
CA ASP A 192 4.73 -10.22 17.68
C ASP A 192 4.21 -9.45 16.44
N THR A 193 4.35 -8.12 16.45
CA THR A 193 4.02 -7.24 15.32
C THR A 193 5.28 -6.52 14.86
N LEU A 194 5.34 -6.11 13.58
CA LEU A 194 6.48 -5.32 13.12
C LEU A 194 6.38 -3.93 13.76
N THR A 195 7.17 -3.72 14.83
CA THR A 195 7.51 -2.39 15.38
C THR A 195 7.90 -1.48 14.25
#